data_AF-A0ABD0RCN5-F1
#
_entry.id   AF-A0ABD0RCN5-F1
#
_cell.length_a   1.000
_cell.length_b   1.000
_cell.length_c   1.000
_cell.angle_alpha   90.00
_cell.angle_beta   90.00
_cell.angle_gamma   90.00
#
_symmetry.space_group_name_H-M   'P 1'
#
loop_
_entity.id
_entity.type
_entity.pdbx_description
1 polymer ?
#
loop_
_entity_poly.entity_id
_entity_poly.type
_entity_poly.pdbx_seq_one_letter_code
_entity_poly.pdbx_strand_id
1 'polypeptide(L)' 'MVFTFPCHWNYRPDHCIYGSNCIPAEEEGVFMLHGNRGVFHSDKQPAFKAVYDAFKH' A
#
# COMPACT_ATOMS: atom_id res chain seq x y z
N MET A 1 -5.09 25.97 2.97
CA MET A 1 -4.45 24.95 3.83
C MET A 1 -4.75 23.58 3.24
N VAL A 2 -3.76 22.71 3.08
CA VAL A 2 -3.94 21.33 2.60
C VAL A 2 -3.72 20.39 3.77
N PHE A 3 -4.66 19.48 4.00
CA PHE A 3 -4.50 18.40 4.96
C PHE A 3 -4.03 17.15 4.22
N THR A 4 -2.90 16.60 4.65
CA THR A 4 -2.31 15.39 4.08
C THR A 4 -2.77 14.16 4.84
N PHE A 5 -3.23 13.14 4.12
CA PHE A 5 -3.50 11.84 4.72
C PHE A 5 -2.19 11.11 5.07
N PRO A 6 -2.13 10.41 6.21
CA PRO A 6 -1.00 9.54 6.56
C PRO A 6 -0.84 8.38 5.58
N CYS A 7 0.36 7.81 5.53
CA CYS A 7 0.68 6.72 4.60
C CYS A 7 -0.17 5.46 4.80
N HIS A 8 -0.58 5.11 6.03
CA HIS A 8 -1.43 3.95 6.25
C HIS A 8 -2.81 4.06 5.54
N TRP A 9 -3.23 5.26 5.11
CA TRP A 9 -4.42 5.50 4.28
C TRP A 9 -4.13 5.57 2.76
N ASN A 10 -2.88 5.45 2.33
CA ASN A 10 -2.47 5.50 0.92
C ASN A 10 -1.18 4.68 0.71
N TYR A 11 -1.17 3.45 1.21
CA TYR A 11 0.04 2.65 1.29
C TYR A 11 0.47 2.17 -0.09
N ARG A 12 1.65 2.62 -0.54
CA ARG A 12 2.22 2.32 -1.84
C ARG A 12 3.54 1.57 -1.67
N PRO A 13 3.74 0.45 -2.40
CA PRO A 13 4.92 -0.39 -2.19
C PRO A 13 6.21 0.31 -2.64
N ASP A 14 6.13 1.19 -3.64
CA ASP A 14 7.26 1.92 -4.22
C ASP A 14 7.64 3.18 -3.45
N HIS A 15 6.76 3.73 -2.61
CA HIS A 15 7.07 4.95 -1.84
C HIS A 15 7.64 4.65 -0.45
N CYS A 16 7.42 3.44 0.08
CA CYS A 16 8.00 3.03 1.36
C CYS A 16 9.49 2.69 1.27
N ILE A 17 9.99 2.30 0.11
CA ILE A 17 11.39 1.93 -0.07
C ILE A 17 12.36 3.12 -0.10
N TYR A 18 11.86 4.33 -0.33
CA TYR A 18 12.70 5.53 -0.51
C TYR A 18 12.69 6.50 0.68
N GLY A 19 12.03 6.16 1.80
CA GLY A 19 12.02 7.02 3.00
C GLY A 19 11.11 6.53 4.13
N SER A 20 11.12 7.24 5.25
CA SER A 20 10.37 6.90 6.48
C SER A 20 8.86 7.22 6.44
N ASN A 21 8.30 7.40 5.24
CA ASN A 21 6.90 7.77 5.06
C ASN A 21 5.93 6.71 5.61
N CYS A 22 6.39 5.48 5.77
CA CYS A 22 5.57 4.33 6.13
C CYS A 22 5.65 3.94 7.60
N ILE A 23 6.36 4.69 8.46
CA ILE A 23 6.37 4.46 9.92
C ILE A 23 4.93 4.34 10.48
N PRO A 24 3.96 5.23 10.13
CA PRO A 24 2.60 5.07 10.63
C PRO A 24 1.91 3.78 10.16
N ALA A 25 2.31 3.23 9.01
CA ALA A 25 1.79 1.95 8.53
C ALA A 25 2.50 0.75 9.17
N GLU A 26 3.75 0.91 9.59
CA GLU A 26 4.50 -0.08 10.35
C GLU A 26 4.00 -0.18 11.79
N GLU A 27 3.64 0.95 12.41
CA GLU A 27 3.17 1.02 13.80
C GLU A 27 1.68 0.72 13.93
N GLU A 28 0.83 1.26 13.04
CA GLU A 28 -0.63 1.19 13.16
C GLU A 28 -1.25 0.19 12.18
N GLY A 29 -0.45 -0.34 11.25
CA GLY A 29 -0.91 -1.21 10.17
C GLY A 29 -1.36 -0.44 8.93
N VAL A 30 -1.67 -1.18 7.85
CA VAL A 30 -2.13 -0.61 6.59
C VAL A 30 -3.66 -0.63 6.53
N PHE A 31 -4.28 0.55 6.35
CA PHE A 31 -5.73 0.68 6.26
C PHE A 31 -6.22 0.70 4.80
N MET A 32 -5.43 1.25 3.88
CA MET A 32 -5.77 1.30 2.46
C MET A 32 -4.55 1.07 1.57
N LEU A 33 -4.67 0.08 0.68
CA LEU A 33 -3.66 -0.22 -0.33
C LEU A 33 -3.87 0.63 -1.58
N HIS A 34 -2.81 1.33 -1.99
CA HIS A 34 -2.75 1.99 -3.27
C HIS A 34 -1.80 1.20 -4.19
N GLY A 35 -2.39 0.44 -5.10
CA GLY A 35 -1.65 -0.29 -6.13
C GLY A 35 -2.01 0.16 -7.53
N ASN A 36 -1.17 -0.22 -8.50
CA ASN A 36 -1.47 -0.11 -9.93
C ASN A 36 -1.73 -1.50 -10.53
N ARG A 37 -2.13 -1.56 -11.81
CA ARG A 37 -2.38 -2.82 -12.52
C ARG A 37 -1.22 -3.82 -12.38
N GLY A 38 0.02 -3.37 -12.48
CA GLY A 38 1.19 -4.25 -12.35
C GLY A 38 1.35 -4.81 -10.94
N VAL A 39 1.16 -3.99 -9.92
CA VAL A 39 1.28 -4.39 -8.50
C VAL A 39 0.24 -5.45 -8.12
N PHE A 40 -0.99 -5.35 -8.64
CA PHE A 40 -2.06 -6.31 -8.31
C PHE A 40 -2.04 -7.61 -9.13
N HIS A 41 -1.37 -7.63 -10.28
CA HIS A 41 -1.39 -8.80 -11.18
C HIS A 41 -0.02 -9.45 -11.39
N SER A 42 1.05 -8.92 -10.79
CA SER A 42 2.39 -9.53 -10.86
C SER A 42 2.81 -10.16 -9.53
N ASP A 43 3.74 -11.10 -9.60
CA ASP A 43 4.29 -11.78 -8.42
C ASP A 43 5.41 -10.97 -7.73
N LYS A 44 5.68 -9.73 -8.20
CA LYS A 44 6.70 -8.86 -7.60
C LYS A 44 6.29 -8.31 -6.24
N GLN A 45 4.98 -8.18 -5.99
CA GLN A 45 4.41 -7.67 -4.75
C GLN A 45 3.32 -8.64 -4.26
N PRO A 46 3.71 -9.81 -3.74
CA PRO A 46 2.77 -10.91 -3.48
C PRO A 46 1.69 -10.54 -2.46
N ALA A 47 1.98 -9.67 -1.49
CA ALA A 47 0.99 -9.18 -0.54
C ALA A 47 -0.14 -8.38 -1.20
N PHE A 48 0.18 -7.49 -2.14
CA PHE A 48 -0.82 -6.71 -2.86
C PHE A 48 -1.69 -7.59 -3.76
N LYS A 49 -1.05 -8.54 -4.47
CA LYS A 49 -1.75 -9.53 -5.29
C LYS A 49 -2.70 -10.38 -4.45
N ALA A 50 -2.24 -10.88 -3.29
CA ALA A 50 -3.05 -11.71 -2.40
C ALA A 50 -4.30 -10.97 -1.90
N VAL A 51 -4.17 -9.71 -1.50
CA VAL A 51 -5.30 -8.89 -1.07
C VAL A 51 -6.28 -8.67 -2.23
N TYR A 52 -5.78 -8.28 -3.41
CA TYR A 52 -6.64 -8.09 -4.59
C TYR A 52 -7.39 -9.37 -4.97
N ASP A 53 -6.70 -10.51 -5.00
CA ASP A 53 -7.31 -11.80 -5.31
C ASP A 53 -8.36 -12.21 -4.27
N ALA A 54 -8.20 -11.84 -2.99
CA ALA A 54 -9.19 -12.10 -1.95
C ALA A 54 -10.51 -11.30 -2.11
N PHE A 55 -10.46 -10.14 -2.77
CA PHE A 55 -11.66 -9.35 -3.11
C PHE A 55 -12.20 -9.65 -4.51
N LYS A 56 -11.47 -10.44 -5.29
CA LYS A 56 -11.93 -10.94 -6.57
C LYS A 56 -12.89 -12.08 -6.24
N HIS A 57 -14.19 -11.75 -6.21
CA HIS A 57 -15.39 -12.59 -5.99
C HIS A 57 -16.13 -12.32 -4.68
#